data_AF-A0A958KVL8-F1
#
_entry.id   AF-A0A958KVL8-F1
#
_cell.length_a   1.000
_cell.length_b   1.000
_cell.length_c   1.000
_cell.angle_alpha   90.00
_cell.angle_beta   90.00
_cell.angle_gamma   90.00
#
_symmetry.space_group_name_H-M   'P 1'
#
loop_
_entity.id
_entity.type
_entity.pdbx_description
1 polymer ?
#
loop_
_entity_poly.entity_id
_entity_poly.type
_entity_poly.pdbx_seq_one_letter_code
_entity_poly.pdbx_strand_id
1 'polypeptide(L)'
;MNKSKIALKWNIFLLSLSLPQQTHADVNMKEASYFRTWIDHVIKRDRRDLKVRRTYKSRSLFQGVFGFGWCSDLDTNIDIKESESIELNDCHNKNALRFIKNKLTGNFTNTDNARDLIIFDGKTYSRRIHGALDQRFSPSGKLIINKNFIQKVEYTTDGLVREILYADQSAFQYRYLNKNLIEVIRAGRPHQQYEYDNLHNLTTIQYSNGEIERIQYDSDYDRVAFIKTRSGCTETYDFKLPDPSNRNHFVSSVIKKCPKLPDFKTQYEFWYEFNSLAQLYLDRVKIYSGANETEISYSSENGMATKVQTAQPSRTAAFENYIKGKYHEIYNPETQTTH
;
A
#
# COMPACT_ATOMS: atom_id res chain seq x y z
N MET A 1 76.30 -1.06 9.72
CA MET A 1 75.76 -0.34 10.91
C MET A 1 74.40 0.23 10.54
N ASN A 2 73.39 -0.03 11.38
CA ASN A 2 72.11 0.68 11.65
C ASN A 2 71.65 1.80 10.69
N LYS A 3 70.36 2.04 10.41
CA LYS A 3 69.03 1.45 10.71
C LYS A 3 68.07 2.50 10.11
N SER A 4 67.07 2.11 9.34
CA SER A 4 65.74 2.75 9.28
C SER A 4 64.98 2.20 8.06
N LYS A 5 64.16 1.17 8.28
CA LYS A 5 63.08 0.79 7.38
C LYS A 5 61.78 1.16 8.09
N ILE A 6 61.08 2.15 7.54
CA ILE A 6 59.74 2.55 7.98
C ILE A 6 58.78 1.46 7.49
N ALA A 7 58.22 0.70 8.43
CA ALA A 7 57.17 -0.28 8.15
C ALA A 7 55.81 0.42 8.24
N LEU A 8 55.18 0.69 7.10
CA LEU A 8 53.81 1.19 7.03
C LEU A 8 52.87 -0.03 7.04
N LYS A 9 52.28 -0.35 8.21
CA LYS A 9 51.25 -1.39 8.33
C LYS A 9 49.97 -0.92 7.65
N TRP A 10 49.61 -1.56 6.54
CA TRP A 10 48.30 -1.44 5.92
C TRP A 10 47.28 -2.26 6.71
N ASN A 11 46.52 -1.60 7.60
CA ASN A 11 45.28 -2.16 8.12
C ASN A 11 44.20 -1.93 7.05
N ILE A 12 43.86 -2.98 6.32
CA ILE A 12 42.64 -3.02 5.49
C ILE A 12 41.46 -3.09 6.47
N PHE A 13 40.92 -1.92 6.82
CA PHE A 13 39.63 -1.82 7.48
C PHE A 13 38.57 -2.11 6.40
N LEU A 14 38.13 -3.37 6.32
CA LEU A 14 36.95 -3.76 5.56
C LEU A 14 35.75 -3.06 6.21
N LEU A 15 35.48 -1.84 5.74
CA LEU A 15 34.27 -1.11 6.05
C LEU A 15 33.12 -1.87 5.39
N SER A 16 32.56 -2.84 6.11
CA SER A 16 31.32 -3.50 5.70
C SER A 16 30.24 -2.43 5.68
N LEU A 17 29.98 -1.86 4.49
CA LEU A 17 28.74 -1.14 4.22
C LEU A 17 27.60 -2.14 4.42
N SER A 18 27.08 -2.18 5.64
CA SER A 18 25.78 -2.77 5.92
C SER A 18 24.75 -1.93 5.19
N LEU A 19 24.45 -2.32 3.96
CA LEU A 19 23.29 -1.80 3.23
C LEU A 19 22.08 -1.92 4.16
N PRO A 20 21.32 -0.84 4.38
CA PRO A 20 20.10 -0.92 5.16
C PRO A 20 19.18 -1.91 4.45
N GLN A 21 18.93 -3.05 5.09
CA GLN A 21 17.94 -3.99 4.60
C GLN A 21 16.61 -3.25 4.60
N GLN A 22 16.09 -2.96 3.40
CA GLN A 22 14.75 -2.45 3.23
C GLN A 22 13.78 -3.54 3.68
N THR A 23 13.44 -3.55 4.97
CA THR A 23 12.32 -4.33 5.48
C THR A 23 11.06 -3.58 5.08
N HIS A 24 10.58 -3.83 3.86
CA HIS A 24 9.18 -3.58 3.56
C HIS A 24 8.38 -4.55 4.43
N ALA A 25 7.90 -4.08 5.56
CA ALA A 25 7.01 -4.87 6.38
C ALA A 25 5.67 -4.94 5.63
N ASP A 26 5.37 -6.11 5.05
CA ASP A 26 4.10 -6.42 4.39
C ASP A 26 3.02 -6.84 5.41
N VAL A 27 3.27 -6.66 6.71
CA VAL A 27 2.33 -6.97 7.79
C VAL A 27 2.10 -5.77 8.68
N ASN A 28 0.83 -5.44 8.91
CA ASN A 28 0.44 -4.45 9.89
C ASN A 28 0.49 -5.10 11.28
N MET A 29 1.57 -4.83 12.01
CA MET A 29 1.80 -5.39 13.35
C MET A 29 0.78 -4.94 14.39
N LYS A 30 -0.10 -3.97 14.10
CA LYS A 30 -1.21 -3.58 14.98
C LYS A 30 -2.50 -4.36 14.70
N GLU A 31 -2.79 -4.58 13.42
CA GLU A 31 -4.05 -5.19 12.97
C GLU A 31 -3.91 -6.67 12.60
N ALA A 32 -2.67 -7.17 12.57
CA ALA A 32 -2.34 -8.52 12.20
C ALA A 32 -2.81 -8.92 10.78
N SER A 33 -2.86 -7.92 9.89
CA SER A 33 -3.21 -8.09 8.48
C SER A 33 -1.97 -8.08 7.60
N TYR A 34 -1.97 -8.94 6.58
CA TYR A 34 -1.01 -8.85 5.47
C TYR A 34 -1.48 -7.79 4.49
N PHE A 35 -0.56 -6.99 3.97
CA PHE A 35 -0.82 -6.06 2.89
C PHE A 35 0.36 -6.04 1.93
N ARG A 36 0.06 -5.92 0.64
CA ARG A 36 1.10 -5.72 -0.37
C ARG A 36 0.56 -4.89 -1.53
N THR A 37 1.46 -4.13 -2.13
CA THR A 37 1.20 -3.31 -3.31
C THR A 37 1.95 -3.85 -4.52
N TRP A 38 1.25 -3.95 -5.65
CA TRP A 38 1.81 -4.24 -6.96
C TRP A 38 1.59 -3.05 -7.88
N ILE A 39 2.53 -2.86 -8.79
CA ILE A 39 2.40 -1.93 -9.91
C ILE A 39 2.40 -2.78 -11.17
N ASP A 40 1.25 -2.87 -11.82
CA ASP A 40 1.09 -3.71 -13.01
C ASP A 40 1.82 -3.09 -14.20
N HIS A 41 1.66 -1.77 -14.40
CA HIS A 41 2.28 -1.05 -15.50
C HIS A 41 2.66 0.38 -15.11
N VAL A 42 3.73 0.89 -15.72
CA VAL A 42 4.20 2.26 -15.59
C VAL A 42 4.47 2.84 -16.97
N ILE A 43 3.81 3.96 -17.29
CA ILE A 43 4.14 4.79 -18.44
C ILE A 43 4.82 6.05 -17.93
N LYS A 44 6.12 6.18 -18.21
CA LYS A 44 6.89 7.39 -17.90
C LYS A 44 6.51 8.49 -18.88
N ARG A 45 6.11 9.65 -18.37
CA ARG A 45 5.89 10.88 -19.14
C ARG A 45 6.62 12.02 -18.45
N ASP A 46 7.26 12.89 -19.21
CA ASP A 46 8.15 14.01 -18.80
C ASP A 46 8.29 14.28 -17.29
N ARG A 47 7.19 14.65 -16.61
CA ARG A 47 7.18 15.06 -15.19
C ARG A 47 6.42 14.13 -14.23
N ARG A 48 5.80 13.04 -14.70
CA ARG A 48 5.00 12.10 -13.88
C ARG A 48 4.99 10.68 -14.43
N ASP A 49 5.11 9.72 -13.52
CA ASP A 49 4.88 8.30 -13.81
C ASP A 49 3.39 7.98 -13.67
N LEU A 50 2.77 7.54 -14.75
CA LEU A 50 1.39 7.07 -14.76
C LEU A 50 1.42 5.56 -14.49
N LYS A 51 0.68 5.11 -13.46
CA LYS A 51 0.73 3.72 -13.00
C LYS A 51 -0.64 3.18 -12.62
N VAL A 52 -0.83 1.88 -12.79
CA VAL A 52 -1.93 1.14 -12.17
C VAL A 52 -1.35 0.40 -10.98
N ARG A 53 -1.75 0.84 -9.79
CA ARG A 53 -1.40 0.21 -8.54
C ARG A 53 -2.57 -0.62 -8.04
N ARG A 54 -2.27 -1.81 -7.53
CA ARG A 54 -3.21 -2.67 -6.80
C ARG A 54 -2.61 -2.96 -5.43
N THR A 55 -3.38 -2.71 -4.39
CA THR A 55 -3.02 -2.97 -3.01
C THR A 55 -3.96 -4.04 -2.48
N TYR A 56 -3.41 -5.17 -2.09
CA TYR A 56 -4.13 -6.19 -1.36
C TYR A 56 -4.01 -5.95 0.14
N LYS A 57 -5.08 -6.22 0.88
CA LYS A 57 -5.09 -6.29 2.34
C LYS A 57 -5.92 -7.49 2.79
N SER A 58 -5.31 -8.41 3.52
CA SER A 58 -6.03 -9.55 4.12
C SER A 58 -7.03 -9.06 5.17
N ARG A 59 -8.09 -9.83 5.41
CA ARG A 59 -9.19 -9.47 6.33
C ARG A 59 -9.98 -8.21 5.95
N SER A 60 -9.71 -7.62 4.78
CA SER A 60 -10.46 -6.48 4.29
C SER A 60 -11.76 -6.98 3.66
N LEU A 61 -12.89 -6.44 4.12
CA LEU A 61 -14.20 -6.70 3.53
C LEU A 61 -14.45 -5.88 2.25
N PHE A 62 -13.51 -5.00 1.88
CA PHE A 62 -13.61 -4.22 0.66
C PHE A 62 -13.47 -5.13 -0.57
N GLN A 63 -14.44 -5.06 -1.48
CA GLN A 63 -14.41 -5.74 -2.76
C GLN A 63 -14.22 -4.70 -3.87
N GLY A 64 -12.97 -4.50 -4.29
CA GLY A 64 -12.66 -3.60 -5.39
C GLY A 64 -12.89 -4.24 -6.76
N VAL A 65 -12.51 -3.51 -7.80
CA VAL A 65 -12.60 -3.95 -9.20
C VAL A 65 -11.65 -5.11 -9.52
N PHE A 66 -10.73 -5.44 -8.63
CA PHE A 66 -9.88 -6.64 -8.69
C PHE A 66 -10.29 -7.74 -7.70
N GLY A 67 -11.44 -7.61 -7.04
CA GLY A 67 -11.97 -8.64 -6.15
C GLY A 67 -11.79 -8.34 -4.66
N PHE A 68 -12.02 -9.37 -3.84
CA PHE A 68 -11.94 -9.25 -2.38
C PHE A 68 -10.56 -8.84 -1.89
N GLY A 69 -10.52 -7.89 -0.96
CA GLY A 69 -9.31 -7.38 -0.35
C GLY A 69 -8.43 -6.50 -1.24
N TRP A 70 -8.83 -6.25 -2.49
CA TRP A 70 -8.08 -5.43 -3.44
C TRP A 70 -8.62 -4.02 -3.56
N CYS A 71 -7.72 -3.03 -3.45
CA CYS A 71 -7.96 -1.62 -3.74
C CYS A 71 -6.97 -1.14 -4.80
N SER A 72 -7.43 -0.35 -5.77
CA SER A 72 -6.63 0.09 -6.90
C SER A 72 -6.96 1.50 -7.36
N ASP A 73 -6.09 2.06 -8.20
CA ASP A 73 -6.36 3.34 -8.86
C ASP A 73 -7.53 3.25 -9.87
N LEU A 74 -8.04 2.04 -10.17
CA LEU A 74 -9.22 1.80 -11.00
C LEU A 74 -10.54 1.72 -10.23
N ASP A 75 -10.48 1.70 -8.90
CA ASP A 75 -11.67 1.77 -8.05
C ASP A 75 -12.29 3.16 -8.02
N THR A 76 -11.69 4.13 -8.73
CA THR A 76 -12.32 5.43 -8.97
C THR A 76 -13.66 5.23 -9.68
N ASN A 77 -14.75 5.60 -9.02
CA ASN A 77 -16.10 5.42 -9.53
C ASN A 77 -16.98 6.63 -9.23
N ILE A 78 -17.96 6.84 -10.10
CA ILE A 78 -19.05 7.80 -9.89
C ILE A 78 -20.21 7.04 -9.25
N ASP A 79 -20.59 7.45 -8.05
CA ASP A 79 -21.84 7.03 -7.41
C ASP A 79 -22.92 8.09 -7.63
N ILE A 80 -24.07 7.65 -8.13
CA ILE A 80 -25.20 8.53 -8.44
C ILE A 80 -26.13 8.51 -7.24
N LYS A 81 -25.99 9.50 -6.35
CA LYS A 81 -26.80 9.58 -5.12
C LYS A 81 -28.24 9.96 -5.41
N GLU A 82 -28.43 11.02 -6.20
CA GLU A 82 -29.73 11.60 -6.53
C GLU A 82 -29.68 12.19 -7.94
N SER A 83 -30.84 12.49 -8.55
CA SER A 83 -30.89 13.06 -9.91
C SER A 83 -30.15 14.41 -10.06
N GLU A 84 -29.83 15.08 -8.95
CA GLU A 84 -29.13 16.37 -8.89
C GLU A 84 -27.73 16.32 -8.25
N SER A 85 -27.23 15.16 -7.81
CA SER A 85 -25.87 15.07 -7.26
C SER A 85 -25.18 13.72 -7.51
N ILE A 86 -23.87 13.78 -7.64
CA ILE A 86 -23.00 12.60 -7.79
C ILE A 86 -21.79 12.72 -6.87
N GLU A 87 -21.22 11.58 -6.51
CA GLU A 87 -20.01 11.48 -5.72
C GLU A 87 -18.94 10.74 -6.52
N LEU A 88 -17.72 11.26 -6.54
CA LEU A 88 -16.56 10.55 -7.06
C LEU A 88 -15.82 9.90 -5.89
N ASN A 89 -15.86 8.58 -5.85
CA ASN A 89 -15.22 7.76 -4.83
C ASN A 89 -13.91 7.19 -5.37
N ASP A 90 -12.94 6.97 -4.50
CA ASP A 90 -11.84 6.04 -4.73
C ASP A 90 -11.51 5.31 -3.43
N CYS A 91 -10.82 4.18 -3.51
CA CYS A 91 -10.58 3.33 -2.34
C CYS A 91 -9.45 3.82 -1.42
N HIS A 92 -8.72 4.87 -1.79
CA HIS A 92 -7.64 5.44 -0.98
C HIS A 92 -8.10 6.66 -0.18
N ASN A 93 -9.06 7.42 -0.71
CA ASN A 93 -9.59 8.63 -0.10
C ASN A 93 -10.77 8.32 0.80
N LYS A 94 -10.71 8.81 2.04
CA LYS A 94 -11.81 8.66 3.01
C LYS A 94 -13.04 9.50 2.67
N ASN A 95 -12.85 10.61 1.94
CA ASN A 95 -13.90 11.55 1.59
C ASN A 95 -14.09 11.54 0.08
N ALA A 96 -15.32 11.26 -0.36
CA ALA A 96 -15.70 11.37 -1.76
C ALA A 96 -15.72 12.84 -2.20
N LEU A 97 -15.37 13.10 -3.46
CA LEU A 97 -15.57 14.42 -4.04
C LEU A 97 -17.04 14.57 -4.44
N ARG A 98 -17.70 15.60 -3.93
CA ARG A 98 -19.12 15.86 -4.21
C ARG A 98 -19.27 16.77 -5.41
N PHE A 99 -20.20 16.44 -6.29
CA PHE A 99 -20.57 17.28 -7.43
C PHE A 99 -22.08 17.55 -7.47
N ILE A 100 -22.45 18.78 -7.78
CA ILE A 100 -23.85 19.22 -7.86
C ILE A 100 -24.20 19.52 -9.31
N LYS A 101 -25.38 19.06 -9.73
CA LYS A 101 -25.90 19.28 -11.08
C LYS A 101 -26.31 20.74 -11.27
N ASN A 102 -25.81 21.35 -12.33
CA ASN A 102 -26.27 22.64 -12.81
C ASN A 102 -27.57 22.45 -13.61
N LYS A 103 -28.67 23.08 -13.19
CA LYS A 103 -29.99 22.93 -13.82
C LYS A 103 -30.08 23.48 -15.24
N LEU A 104 -29.21 24.43 -15.61
CA LEU A 104 -29.20 25.04 -16.94
C LEU A 104 -28.40 24.20 -17.94
N THR A 105 -27.25 23.67 -17.51
CA THR A 105 -26.33 22.95 -18.42
C THR A 105 -26.42 21.43 -18.31
N GLY A 106 -26.99 20.91 -17.23
CA GLY A 106 -27.02 19.48 -16.90
C GLY A 106 -25.67 18.92 -16.41
N ASN A 107 -24.60 19.72 -16.40
CA ASN A 107 -23.27 19.32 -15.96
C ASN A 107 -23.19 19.29 -14.44
N PHE A 108 -22.31 18.45 -13.90
CA PHE A 108 -22.03 18.36 -12.47
C PHE A 108 -20.74 19.12 -12.16
N THR A 109 -20.77 20.00 -11.17
CA THR A 109 -19.61 20.81 -10.74
C THR A 109 -19.18 20.41 -9.34
N ASN A 110 -17.88 20.20 -9.14
CA ASN A 110 -17.31 19.89 -7.83
C ASN A 110 -17.55 21.05 -6.85
N THR A 111 -17.97 20.74 -5.62
CA THR A 111 -18.26 21.76 -4.59
C THR A 111 -17.02 22.52 -4.13
N ASP A 112 -15.85 21.91 -4.21
CA ASP A 112 -14.60 22.46 -3.68
C ASP A 112 -13.72 23.06 -4.79
N ASN A 113 -14.00 22.70 -6.06
CA ASN A 113 -13.25 23.19 -7.22
C ASN A 113 -14.15 23.35 -8.44
N ALA A 114 -14.62 24.57 -8.70
CA ALA A 114 -15.50 24.88 -9.83
C ALA A 114 -14.91 24.57 -11.22
N ARG A 115 -13.59 24.28 -11.34
CA ARG A 115 -12.93 23.87 -12.59
C ARG A 115 -12.90 22.36 -12.80
N ASP A 116 -13.40 21.58 -11.86
CA ASP A 116 -13.57 20.13 -11.95
C ASP A 116 -15.04 19.83 -12.23
N LEU A 117 -15.30 19.34 -13.45
CA LEU A 117 -16.64 19.14 -14.00
C LEU A 117 -16.82 17.69 -14.41
N ILE A 118 -18.02 17.16 -14.23
CA ILE A 118 -18.45 15.88 -14.80
C ILE A 118 -19.61 16.14 -15.76
N ILE A 119 -19.48 15.65 -16.98
CA ILE A 119 -20.44 15.87 -18.08
C ILE A 119 -20.96 14.52 -18.55
N PHE A 120 -22.29 14.36 -18.61
CA PHE A 120 -22.93 13.16 -19.16
C PHE A 120 -23.44 13.43 -20.58
N ASP A 121 -23.00 12.63 -21.55
CA ASP A 121 -23.37 12.79 -22.97
C ASP A 121 -24.52 11.87 -23.43
N GLY A 122 -25.19 11.21 -22.48
CA GLY A 122 -26.20 10.18 -22.74
C GLY A 122 -25.64 8.76 -22.81
N LYS A 123 -24.32 8.59 -22.88
CA LYS A 123 -23.65 7.28 -22.94
C LYS A 123 -22.53 7.12 -21.92
N THR A 124 -21.82 8.18 -21.57
CA THR A 124 -20.69 8.14 -20.64
C THR A 124 -20.60 9.43 -19.83
N TYR A 125 -19.97 9.33 -18.66
CA TYR A 125 -19.57 10.50 -17.90
C TYR A 125 -18.12 10.86 -18.25
N SER A 126 -17.85 12.13 -18.52
CA SER A 126 -16.51 12.65 -18.77
C SER A 126 -16.14 13.64 -17.68
N ARG A 127 -15.07 13.35 -16.92
CA ARG A 127 -14.51 14.29 -15.95
C ARG A 127 -13.50 15.20 -16.64
N ARG A 128 -13.66 16.51 -16.47
CA ARG A 128 -12.78 17.54 -16.99
C ARG A 128 -12.22 18.37 -15.85
N ILE A 129 -10.90 18.42 -15.75
CA ILE A 129 -10.20 19.23 -14.77
C ILE A 129 -9.51 20.36 -15.53
N HIS A 130 -9.75 21.62 -15.13
CA HIS A 130 -9.24 22.80 -15.84
C HIS A 130 -9.61 22.81 -17.33
N GLY A 131 -10.81 22.31 -17.67
CA GLY A 131 -11.33 22.24 -19.04
C GLY A 131 -10.78 21.10 -19.90
N ALA A 132 -9.73 20.41 -19.45
CA ALA A 132 -9.18 19.24 -20.14
C ALA A 132 -9.88 17.96 -19.69
N LEU A 133 -10.26 17.09 -20.64
CA LEU A 133 -10.65 15.71 -20.32
C LEU A 133 -9.54 15.04 -19.51
N ASP A 134 -9.93 14.35 -18.45
CA ASP A 134 -9.02 13.60 -17.57
C ASP A 134 -9.45 12.13 -17.52
N GLN A 135 -10.72 11.87 -17.18
CA GLN A 135 -11.26 10.52 -17.02
C GLN A 135 -12.59 10.36 -17.75
N ARG A 136 -12.91 9.13 -18.18
CA ARG A 136 -14.24 8.76 -18.68
C ARG A 136 -14.77 7.55 -17.93
N PHE A 137 -16.06 7.56 -17.62
CA PHE A 137 -16.76 6.52 -16.89
C PHE A 137 -17.95 5.99 -17.69
N SER A 138 -18.28 4.71 -17.48
CA SER A 138 -19.48 4.07 -18.02
C SER A 138 -20.77 4.72 -17.47
N PRO A 139 -21.97 4.45 -18.02
CA PRO A 139 -23.23 4.88 -17.42
C PRO A 139 -23.42 4.43 -15.97
N SER A 140 -22.82 3.29 -15.60
CA SER A 140 -22.84 2.77 -14.23
C SER A 140 -21.72 3.36 -13.35
N GLY A 141 -21.02 4.39 -13.81
CA GLY A 141 -20.00 5.10 -13.04
C GLY A 141 -18.62 4.46 -12.97
N LYS A 142 -18.33 3.38 -13.71
CA LYS A 142 -17.01 2.71 -13.68
C LYS A 142 -16.00 3.38 -14.59
N LEU A 143 -14.75 3.54 -14.15
CA LEU A 143 -13.68 4.12 -14.96
C LEU A 143 -13.38 3.27 -16.20
N ILE A 144 -13.54 3.82 -17.40
CA ILE A 144 -13.27 3.13 -18.66
C ILE A 144 -12.07 3.71 -19.42
N ILE A 145 -11.70 4.97 -19.15
CA ILE A 145 -10.55 5.66 -19.76
C ILE A 145 -9.92 6.59 -18.71
N ASN A 146 -8.60 6.58 -18.64
CA ASN A 146 -7.80 7.59 -17.93
C ASN A 146 -6.85 8.21 -18.96
N LYS A 147 -7.09 9.47 -19.33
CA LYS A 147 -6.47 10.11 -20.47
C LYS A 147 -4.94 10.08 -20.37
N ASN A 148 -4.28 9.82 -21.50
CA ASN A 148 -2.83 9.67 -21.63
C ASN A 148 -2.23 8.42 -20.95
N PHE A 149 -3.05 7.60 -20.30
CA PHE A 149 -2.57 6.40 -19.61
C PHE A 149 -3.33 5.13 -20.00
N ILE A 150 -4.64 5.09 -19.77
CA ILE A 150 -5.50 3.93 -20.01
C ILE A 150 -6.42 4.25 -21.19
N GLN A 151 -6.23 3.51 -22.28
CA GLN A 151 -7.04 3.63 -23.49
C GLN A 151 -8.40 2.93 -23.34
N LYS A 152 -8.43 1.82 -22.59
CA LYS A 152 -9.65 1.04 -22.35
C LYS A 152 -9.54 0.23 -21.06
N VAL A 153 -10.63 0.14 -20.32
CA VAL A 153 -10.88 -0.89 -19.29
C VAL A 153 -12.10 -1.68 -19.71
N GLU A 154 -11.96 -3.00 -19.77
CA GLU A 154 -13.07 -3.93 -19.97
C GLU A 154 -13.39 -4.63 -18.67
N TYR A 155 -14.68 -4.73 -18.35
CA TYR A 155 -15.16 -5.38 -17.14
C TYR A 155 -15.87 -6.69 -17.46
N THR A 156 -15.84 -7.62 -16.51
CA THR A 156 -16.71 -8.80 -16.47
C THR A 156 -18.14 -8.38 -16.11
N THR A 157 -19.09 -9.32 -16.23
CA THR A 157 -20.52 -9.07 -15.90
C THR A 157 -20.76 -8.84 -14.41
N ASP A 158 -19.97 -9.48 -13.54
CA ASP A 158 -19.95 -9.23 -12.09
C ASP A 158 -19.14 -7.98 -11.72
N GLY A 159 -18.51 -7.35 -12.72
CA GLY A 159 -18.01 -6.01 -12.60
C GLY A 159 -16.54 -5.86 -12.20
N LEU A 160 -15.78 -6.95 -12.28
CA LEU A 160 -14.34 -6.99 -12.08
C LEU A 160 -13.61 -6.61 -13.37
N VAL A 161 -12.37 -6.12 -13.29
CA VAL A 161 -11.58 -5.78 -14.48
C VAL A 161 -11.21 -7.06 -15.22
N ARG A 162 -11.62 -7.21 -16.47
CA ARG A 162 -11.21 -8.31 -17.35
C ARG A 162 -9.92 -8.00 -18.10
N GLU A 163 -9.81 -6.78 -18.62
CA GLU A 163 -8.69 -6.35 -19.45
C GLU A 163 -8.44 -4.84 -19.32
N ILE A 164 -7.18 -4.45 -19.37
CA ILE A 164 -6.75 -3.05 -19.49
C ILE A 164 -5.87 -2.93 -20.72
N LEU A 165 -6.21 -2.01 -21.61
CA LEU A 165 -5.37 -1.58 -22.72
C LEU A 165 -4.78 -0.21 -22.39
N TYR A 166 -3.46 -0.13 -22.36
CA TYR A 166 -2.72 1.09 -22.06
C TYR A 166 -2.41 1.90 -23.31
N ALA A 167 -2.06 3.17 -23.12
CA ALA A 167 -1.76 4.09 -24.22
C ALA A 167 -0.57 3.66 -25.09
N ASP A 168 0.38 2.90 -24.51
CA ASP A 168 1.53 2.33 -25.23
C ASP A 168 1.23 0.98 -25.92
N GLN A 169 -0.06 0.63 -26.02
CA GLN A 169 -0.57 -0.63 -26.60
C GLN A 169 -0.22 -1.89 -25.81
N SER A 170 0.42 -1.77 -24.65
CA SER A 170 0.49 -2.90 -23.73
C SER A 170 -0.89 -3.24 -23.18
N ALA A 171 -1.13 -4.53 -22.92
CA ALA A 171 -2.39 -5.01 -22.39
C ALA A 171 -2.16 -6.02 -21.27
N PHE A 172 -3.02 -5.93 -20.25
CA PHE A 172 -3.05 -6.85 -19.12
C PHE A 172 -4.45 -7.46 -19.02
N GLN A 173 -4.50 -8.76 -18.80
CA GLN A 173 -5.75 -9.51 -18.62
C GLN A 173 -5.77 -10.15 -17.24
N TYR A 174 -6.97 -10.32 -16.71
CA TYR A 174 -7.18 -10.77 -15.33
C TYR A 174 -8.22 -11.88 -15.29
N ARG A 175 -7.94 -12.93 -14.51
CA ARG A 175 -8.88 -14.05 -14.30
C ARG A 175 -9.24 -14.18 -12.84
N TYR A 176 -10.47 -14.63 -12.61
CA TYR A 176 -11.06 -14.70 -11.28
C TYR A 176 -11.69 -16.05 -11.02
N LEU A 177 -11.71 -16.45 -9.75
CA LEU A 177 -12.51 -17.54 -9.22
C LEU A 177 -13.17 -17.06 -7.93
N ASN A 178 -14.49 -17.16 -7.82
CA ASN A 178 -15.24 -16.70 -6.64
C ASN A 178 -14.91 -15.25 -6.24
N LYS A 179 -14.75 -14.37 -7.23
CA LYS A 179 -14.34 -12.96 -7.09
C LYS A 179 -12.94 -12.75 -6.49
N ASN A 180 -12.11 -13.79 -6.35
CA ASN A 180 -10.69 -13.65 -6.07
C ASN A 180 -9.93 -13.55 -7.38
N LEU A 181 -9.01 -12.59 -7.49
CA LEU A 181 -8.10 -12.49 -8.63
C LEU A 181 -7.10 -13.65 -8.56
N ILE A 182 -7.18 -14.61 -9.47
CA ILE A 182 -6.30 -15.80 -9.47
C ILE A 182 -5.14 -15.70 -10.45
N GLU A 183 -5.24 -14.84 -11.46
CA GLU A 183 -4.19 -14.72 -12.48
C GLU A 183 -4.16 -13.32 -13.10
N VAL A 184 -2.95 -12.77 -13.23
CA VAL A 184 -2.62 -11.60 -14.05
C VAL A 184 -1.81 -12.08 -15.23
N ILE A 185 -2.24 -11.73 -16.44
CA ILE A 185 -1.65 -12.16 -17.71
C ILE A 185 -1.09 -10.92 -18.41
N ARG A 186 0.16 -11.02 -18.87
CA ARG A 186 0.84 -9.98 -19.65
C ARG A 186 1.39 -10.58 -20.93
N ALA A 187 1.10 -9.96 -22.08
CA ALA A 187 1.53 -10.45 -23.39
C ALA A 187 1.19 -11.94 -23.63
N GLY A 188 -0.01 -12.36 -23.21
CA GLY A 188 -0.51 -13.73 -23.37
C GLY A 188 0.13 -14.78 -22.46
N ARG A 189 0.98 -14.39 -21.49
CA ARG A 189 1.62 -15.31 -20.54
C ARG A 189 1.25 -14.97 -19.09
N PRO A 190 1.13 -15.97 -18.20
CA PRO A 190 0.95 -15.72 -16.77
C PRO A 190 2.08 -14.85 -16.23
N HIS A 191 1.72 -13.70 -15.67
CA HIS A 191 2.64 -12.78 -15.02
C HIS A 191 2.71 -13.04 -13.52
N GLN A 192 1.54 -13.19 -12.89
CA GLN A 192 1.36 -13.51 -11.48
C GLN A 192 0.15 -14.42 -11.33
N GLN A 193 0.25 -15.41 -10.45
CA GLN A 193 -0.84 -16.31 -10.07
C GLN A 193 -1.02 -16.27 -8.56
N TYR A 194 -2.26 -16.38 -8.12
CA TYR A 194 -2.65 -16.20 -6.73
C TYR A 194 -3.56 -17.33 -6.28
N GLU A 195 -3.36 -17.78 -5.04
CA GLU A 195 -4.25 -18.71 -4.35
C GLU A 195 -4.78 -18.07 -3.08
N TYR A 196 -5.95 -18.53 -2.66
CA TYR A 196 -6.66 -17.99 -1.50
C TYR A 196 -7.20 -19.12 -0.63
N ASP A 197 -7.38 -18.84 0.66
CA ASP A 197 -8.19 -19.69 1.53
C ASP A 197 -9.70 -19.40 1.37
N ASN A 198 -10.52 -20.10 2.16
CA ASN A 198 -11.97 -19.96 2.15
C ASN A 198 -12.48 -18.64 2.72
N LEU A 199 -11.63 -17.87 3.41
CA LEU A 199 -11.93 -16.54 3.93
C LEU A 199 -11.47 -15.43 2.97
N HIS A 200 -11.07 -15.80 1.74
CA HIS A 200 -10.53 -14.89 0.73
C HIS A 200 -9.20 -14.25 1.11
N ASN A 201 -8.43 -14.88 2.01
CA ASN A 201 -7.08 -14.44 2.31
C ASN A 201 -6.06 -15.05 1.35
N LEU A 202 -5.15 -14.22 0.84
CA LEU A 202 -4.12 -14.63 -0.12
C LEU A 202 -3.11 -15.57 0.55
N THR A 203 -2.98 -16.79 0.05
CA THR A 203 -2.10 -17.83 0.63
C THR A 203 -0.86 -18.11 -0.20
N THR A 204 -0.94 -17.93 -1.52
CA THR A 204 0.20 -18.16 -2.43
C THR A 204 0.28 -17.04 -3.47
N ILE A 205 1.51 -16.60 -3.75
CA ILE A 205 1.81 -15.77 -4.92
C ILE A 205 2.89 -16.48 -5.74
N GLN A 206 2.57 -16.84 -6.97
CA GLN A 206 3.54 -17.38 -7.93
C GLN A 206 3.87 -16.33 -8.99
N TYR A 207 5.15 -16.14 -9.23
CA TYR A 207 5.67 -15.15 -10.19
C TYR A 207 6.05 -15.80 -11.52
N SER A 208 6.15 -15.01 -12.58
CA SER A 208 6.51 -15.49 -13.92
C SER A 208 7.86 -16.20 -14.01
N ASN A 209 8.78 -15.96 -13.06
CA ASN A 209 10.07 -16.65 -12.98
C ASN A 209 10.01 -17.97 -12.18
N GLY A 210 8.81 -18.40 -11.75
CA GLY A 210 8.59 -19.62 -10.98
C GLY A 210 8.82 -19.47 -9.47
N GLU A 211 9.26 -18.31 -8.99
CA GLU A 211 9.37 -18.06 -7.55
C GLU A 211 8.00 -18.04 -6.89
N ILE A 212 7.94 -18.47 -5.63
CA ILE A 212 6.71 -18.59 -4.87
C ILE A 212 6.87 -17.92 -3.51
N GLU A 213 5.92 -17.07 -3.14
CA GLU A 213 5.69 -16.58 -1.79
C GLU A 213 4.50 -17.32 -1.18
N ARG A 214 4.58 -17.67 0.10
CA ARG A 214 3.51 -18.33 0.84
C ARG A 214 3.15 -17.55 2.09
N ILE A 215 1.86 -17.45 2.38
CA ILE A 215 1.29 -16.76 3.52
C ILE A 215 0.33 -17.74 4.21
N GLN A 216 0.36 -17.78 5.53
CA GLN A 216 -0.54 -18.59 6.34
C GLN A 216 -1.19 -17.72 7.40
N TYR A 217 -2.43 -18.08 7.75
CA TYR A 217 -3.24 -17.39 8.73
C TYR A 217 -3.60 -18.33 9.87
N ASP A 218 -3.77 -17.79 11.07
CA ASP A 218 -4.28 -18.56 12.21
C ASP A 218 -5.80 -18.78 12.06
N SER A 219 -6.28 -19.94 12.53
CA SER A 219 -7.68 -20.34 12.38
C SER A 219 -8.65 -19.64 13.34
N ASP A 220 -8.14 -19.11 14.45
CA ASP A 220 -8.99 -18.62 15.54
C ASP A 220 -9.46 -17.18 15.28
N TYR A 221 -8.57 -16.38 14.70
CA TYR A 221 -8.76 -14.95 14.51
C TYR A 221 -8.46 -14.48 13.10
N ASP A 222 -8.02 -15.34 12.18
CA ASP A 222 -7.69 -15.01 10.80
C ASP A 222 -6.52 -14.01 10.67
N ARG A 223 -5.55 -14.08 11.57
CA ARG A 223 -4.37 -13.18 11.55
C ARG A 223 -3.25 -13.85 10.81
N VAL A 224 -2.40 -13.05 10.14
CA VAL A 224 -1.21 -13.60 9.50
C VAL A 224 -0.32 -14.27 10.55
N ALA A 225 0.04 -15.53 10.32
CA ALA A 225 0.85 -16.31 11.26
C ALA A 225 2.25 -16.56 10.71
N PHE A 226 2.37 -16.73 9.39
CA PHE A 226 3.62 -17.07 8.74
C PHE A 226 3.70 -16.54 7.32
N ILE A 227 4.89 -16.08 6.92
CA ILE A 227 5.22 -15.72 5.54
C ILE A 227 6.53 -16.38 5.15
N LYS A 228 6.59 -17.00 3.97
CA LYS A 228 7.83 -17.38 3.30
C LYS A 228 7.98 -16.57 2.02
N THR A 229 8.97 -15.69 1.99
CA THR A 229 9.24 -14.79 0.87
C THR A 229 9.95 -15.51 -0.29
N ARG A 230 9.97 -14.87 -1.46
CA ARG A 230 10.73 -15.31 -2.65
C ARG A 230 12.22 -15.52 -2.38
N SER A 231 12.81 -14.69 -1.51
CA SER A 231 14.24 -14.80 -1.12
C SER A 231 14.53 -15.99 -0.20
N GLY A 232 13.51 -16.77 0.16
CA GLY A 232 13.63 -17.88 1.10
C GLY A 232 13.65 -17.46 2.57
N CYS A 233 13.44 -16.18 2.87
CA CYS A 233 13.24 -15.74 4.25
C CYS A 233 11.88 -16.23 4.77
N THR A 234 11.83 -16.59 6.04
CA THR A 234 10.60 -16.91 6.75
C THR A 234 10.35 -15.91 7.86
N GLU A 235 9.10 -15.53 8.05
CA GLU A 235 8.66 -14.63 9.09
C GLU A 235 7.54 -15.33 9.86
N THR A 236 7.67 -15.43 11.18
CA THR A 236 6.67 -16.02 12.07
C THR A 236 6.17 -14.95 13.00
N TYR A 237 4.86 -14.80 13.06
CA TYR A 237 4.19 -13.72 13.77
C TYR A 237 3.45 -14.27 14.99
N ASP A 238 3.56 -13.56 16.12
CA ASP A 238 2.84 -13.85 17.35
C ASP A 238 2.11 -12.59 17.80
N PHE A 239 0.79 -12.70 17.91
CA PHE A 239 -0.11 -11.62 18.31
C PHE A 239 -0.75 -12.00 19.65
N LYS A 240 -0.19 -11.48 20.74
CA LYS A 240 -0.67 -11.80 22.08
C LYS A 240 -2.01 -11.13 22.34
N LEU A 241 -2.94 -11.89 22.91
CA LEU A 241 -4.18 -11.33 23.41
C LEU A 241 -3.87 -10.35 24.56
N PRO A 242 -4.64 -9.25 24.69
CA PRO A 242 -4.44 -8.31 25.79
C PRO A 242 -4.59 -9.02 27.14
N ASP A 243 -3.74 -8.66 28.10
CA ASP A 243 -3.89 -9.12 29.47
C ASP A 243 -5.25 -8.63 30.02
N PRO A 244 -6.09 -9.50 30.61
CA PRO A 244 -7.36 -9.08 31.20
C PRO A 244 -7.22 -7.94 32.23
N SER A 245 -6.08 -7.86 32.92
CA SER A 245 -5.74 -6.79 33.87
C SER A 245 -5.28 -5.49 33.22
N ASN A 246 -4.85 -5.54 31.95
CA ASN A 246 -4.47 -4.38 31.16
C ASN A 246 -4.91 -4.55 29.69
N ARG A 247 -6.21 -4.41 29.46
CA ARG A 247 -6.83 -4.61 28.13
C ARG A 247 -6.40 -3.58 27.08
N ASN A 248 -5.80 -2.48 27.53
CA ASN A 248 -5.35 -1.39 26.68
C ASN A 248 -3.86 -1.51 26.31
N HIS A 249 -3.22 -2.64 26.64
CA HIS A 249 -1.87 -2.96 26.22
C HIS A 249 -1.88 -4.26 25.41
N PHE A 250 -1.28 -4.20 24.22
CA PHE A 250 -1.18 -5.34 23.32
C PHE A 250 0.25 -5.49 22.79
N VAL A 251 0.67 -6.74 22.60
CA VAL A 251 2.01 -7.08 22.15
C VAL A 251 1.94 -7.92 20.88
N SER A 252 2.72 -7.53 19.88
CA SER A 252 3.00 -8.36 18.71
C SER A 252 4.49 -8.62 18.58
N SER A 253 4.86 -9.74 18.00
CA SER A 253 6.26 -9.98 17.63
C SER A 253 6.38 -10.70 16.30
N VAL A 254 7.52 -10.51 15.67
CA VAL A 254 7.93 -11.20 14.46
C VAL A 254 9.33 -11.76 14.65
N ILE A 255 9.52 -13.01 14.24
CA ILE A 255 10.84 -13.62 14.10
C ILE A 255 11.08 -13.83 12.61
N LYS A 256 12.09 -13.15 12.08
CA LYS A 256 12.55 -13.28 10.70
C LYS A 256 13.81 -14.13 10.65
N LYS A 257 13.79 -15.16 9.81
CA LYS A 257 14.93 -16.03 9.53
C LYS A 257 15.22 -15.99 8.04
N CYS A 258 16.45 -15.70 7.67
CA CYS A 258 16.87 -15.65 6.28
C CYS A 258 18.10 -16.52 6.06
N PRO A 259 18.25 -17.17 4.89
CA PRO A 259 19.44 -17.96 4.60
C PRO A 259 20.72 -17.12 4.79
N LYS A 260 21.69 -17.67 5.53
CA LYS A 260 23.01 -17.06 5.77
C LYS A 260 23.00 -15.72 6.53
N LEU A 261 21.86 -15.36 7.14
CA LEU A 261 21.74 -14.18 8.00
C LEU A 261 21.33 -14.62 9.40
N PRO A 262 21.74 -13.88 10.45
CA PRO A 262 21.27 -14.15 11.80
C PRO A 262 19.76 -13.94 11.89
N ASP A 263 19.12 -14.72 12.75
CA ASP A 263 17.71 -14.54 13.08
C ASP A 263 17.50 -13.13 13.66
N PHE A 264 16.42 -12.49 13.24
CA PHE A 264 16.06 -11.15 13.68
C PHE A 264 14.70 -11.19 14.36
N LYS A 265 14.62 -10.70 15.60
CA LYS A 265 13.37 -10.59 16.34
C LYS A 265 13.01 -9.13 16.51
N THR A 266 11.75 -8.82 16.23
CA THR A 266 11.17 -7.52 16.54
C THR A 266 9.90 -7.71 17.36
N GLN A 267 9.77 -6.93 18.42
CA GLN A 267 8.57 -6.89 19.26
C GLN A 267 8.00 -5.47 19.22
N TYR A 268 6.68 -5.40 19.18
CA TYR A 268 5.89 -4.19 19.18
C TYR A 268 4.96 -4.24 20.38
N GLU A 269 4.97 -3.19 21.17
CA GLU A 269 4.04 -2.99 22.27
C GLU A 269 3.22 -1.75 21.97
N PHE A 270 1.91 -1.84 22.15
CA PHE A 270 0.95 -0.79 21.80
C PHE A 270 0.12 -0.47 23.03
N TRP A 271 0.09 0.79 23.42
CA TRP A 271 -0.68 1.28 24.54
C TRP A 271 -1.79 2.21 24.07
N TYR A 272 -2.97 2.01 24.64
CA TYR A 272 -4.14 2.81 24.37
C TYR A 272 -4.58 3.54 25.62
N GLU A 273 -5.10 4.75 25.44
CA GLU A 273 -5.69 5.55 26.49
C GLU A 273 -7.04 6.12 26.05
N PHE A 274 -7.80 6.65 27.01
CA PHE A 274 -9.02 7.38 26.73
C PHE A 274 -8.74 8.88 26.73
N ASN A 275 -9.18 9.57 25.68
CA ASN A 275 -9.11 11.04 25.66
C ASN A 275 -10.21 11.67 26.55
N SER A 276 -10.27 13.00 26.60
CA SER A 276 -11.28 13.74 27.38
C SER A 276 -12.73 13.47 26.94
N LEU A 277 -12.93 12.92 25.74
CA LEU A 277 -14.23 12.51 25.20
C LEU A 277 -14.52 11.01 25.42
N ALA A 278 -13.73 10.33 26.25
CA ALA A 278 -13.80 8.89 26.50
C ALA A 278 -13.64 8.03 25.24
N GLN A 279 -12.92 8.54 24.23
CA GLN A 279 -12.59 7.79 23.02
C GLN A 279 -11.24 7.12 23.21
N LEU A 280 -11.18 5.82 22.89
CA LEU A 280 -9.94 5.06 22.92
C LEU A 280 -9.05 5.51 21.76
N TYR A 281 -7.81 5.88 22.04
CA TYR A 281 -6.80 6.23 21.04
C TYR A 281 -5.50 5.49 21.32
N LEU A 282 -4.70 5.28 20.28
CA LEU A 282 -3.34 4.75 20.44
C LEU A 282 -2.49 5.88 21.02
N ASP A 283 -2.02 5.73 22.26
CA ASP A 283 -1.17 6.73 22.93
C ASP A 283 0.29 6.59 22.51
N ARG A 284 0.80 5.35 22.54
CA ARG A 284 2.19 5.09 22.19
C ARG A 284 2.43 3.69 21.63
N VAL A 285 3.54 3.56 20.91
CA VAL A 285 4.10 2.31 20.40
C VAL A 285 5.56 2.21 20.79
N LYS A 286 5.98 1.08 21.36
CA LYS A 286 7.39 0.74 21.57
C LYS A 286 7.78 -0.40 20.67
N ILE A 287 8.94 -0.28 20.05
CA ILE A 287 9.50 -1.23 19.10
C ILE A 287 10.86 -1.66 19.61
N TYR A 288 11.00 -2.94 19.91
CA TYR A 288 12.23 -3.58 20.35
C TYR A 288 12.80 -4.39 19.20
N SER A 289 14.02 -4.07 18.77
CA SER A 289 14.64 -4.63 17.59
C SER A 289 16.12 -4.93 17.86
N GLY A 290 16.40 -6.16 18.31
CA GLY A 290 17.68 -6.49 18.94
C GLY A 290 17.89 -5.65 20.20
N ALA A 291 19.02 -4.93 20.27
CA ALA A 291 19.34 -4.02 21.37
C ALA A 291 18.74 -2.60 21.19
N ASN A 292 18.07 -2.32 20.07
CA ASN A 292 17.51 -0.99 19.79
C ASN A 292 16.07 -0.90 20.30
N GLU A 293 15.75 0.25 20.90
CA GLU A 293 14.39 0.65 21.27
C GLU A 293 13.99 1.89 20.47
N THR A 294 12.74 1.90 20.01
CA THR A 294 12.07 3.08 19.44
C THR A 294 10.72 3.25 20.09
N GLU A 295 10.42 4.44 20.59
CA GLU A 295 9.12 4.80 21.15
C GLU A 295 8.49 5.91 20.29
N ILE A 296 7.22 5.73 19.93
CA ILE A 296 6.43 6.68 19.14
C ILE A 296 5.23 7.07 19.98
N SER A 297 5.01 8.37 20.18
CA SER A 297 3.82 8.92 20.86
C SER A 297 2.87 9.53 19.84
N TYR A 298 1.58 9.55 20.15
CA TYR A 298 0.52 9.97 19.25
C TYR A 298 -0.41 10.99 19.92
N SER A 299 -1.07 11.81 19.09
CA SER A 299 -2.03 12.81 19.55
C SER A 299 -3.38 12.17 19.87
N SER A 300 -3.96 12.54 21.01
CA SER A 300 -5.31 12.16 21.42
C SER A 300 -6.43 12.82 20.61
N GLU A 301 -6.11 13.85 19.83
CA GLU A 301 -7.08 14.61 19.03
C GLU A 301 -7.19 14.08 17.59
N ASN A 302 -6.05 13.78 16.95
CA ASN A 302 -6.03 13.45 15.52
C ASN A 302 -5.31 12.13 15.19
N GLY A 303 -4.77 11.43 16.20
CA GLY A 303 -4.09 10.15 16.03
C GLY A 303 -2.78 10.21 15.23
N MET A 304 -2.27 11.42 14.94
CA MET A 304 -0.97 11.59 14.28
C MET A 304 0.15 11.43 15.29
N ALA A 305 1.30 10.92 14.83
CA ALA A 305 2.49 10.83 15.66
C ALA A 305 2.96 12.23 16.07
N THR A 306 3.27 12.41 17.35
CA THR A 306 3.70 13.68 17.95
C THR A 306 5.18 13.67 18.32
N LYS A 307 5.74 12.49 18.60
CA LYS A 307 7.13 12.32 19.02
C LYS A 307 7.65 10.94 18.62
N VAL A 308 8.93 10.86 18.24
CA VAL A 308 9.68 9.61 18.15
C VAL A 308 10.93 9.73 18.97
N GLN A 309 11.21 8.76 19.83
CA GLN A 309 12.42 8.63 20.61
C GLN A 309 13.12 7.35 20.19
N THR A 310 14.40 7.43 19.86
CA THR A 310 15.20 6.25 19.53
C THR A 310 16.52 6.30 20.27
N ALA A 311 17.17 5.14 20.43
CA ALA A 311 18.56 5.07 20.93
C ALA A 311 19.58 5.84 20.06
N GLN A 312 19.21 6.28 18.84
CA GLN A 312 20.05 7.09 17.94
C GLN A 312 19.52 8.54 17.80
N PRO A 313 20.15 9.54 18.44
CA PRO A 313 19.68 10.94 18.43
C PRO A 313 19.47 11.56 17.04
N SER A 314 20.24 11.14 16.04
CA SER A 314 20.14 11.65 14.66
C SER A 314 18.84 11.25 13.95
N ARG A 315 18.27 10.08 14.27
CA ARG A 315 17.00 9.61 13.70
C ARG A 315 15.80 10.32 14.34
N THR A 316 15.88 10.61 15.63
CA THR A 316 14.92 11.44 16.37
C THR A 316 14.78 12.82 15.69
N ALA A 317 15.90 13.47 15.38
CA ALA A 317 15.91 14.79 14.73
C ALA A 317 15.33 14.78 13.30
N ALA A 318 15.56 13.73 12.51
CA ALA A 318 14.99 13.62 11.16
C ALA A 318 13.45 13.51 11.20
N PHE A 319 12.92 12.75 12.15
CA PHE A 319 11.48 12.57 12.30
C PHE A 319 10.78 13.82 12.86
N GLU A 320 11.37 14.51 13.84
CA GLU A 320 10.82 15.78 14.32
C GLU A 320 10.74 16.83 13.20
N ASN A 321 11.73 16.85 12.30
CA ASN A 321 11.68 17.71 11.12
C ASN A 321 10.61 17.29 10.11
N TYR A 322 10.33 15.99 9.97
CA TYR A 322 9.21 15.49 9.15
C TYR A 322 7.84 15.92 9.71
N ILE A 323 7.59 15.74 11.01
CA ILE A 323 6.35 16.23 11.64
C ILE A 323 6.20 17.74 11.49
N LYS A 324 7.30 18.50 11.65
CA LYS A 324 7.31 19.97 11.50
C LYS A 324 7.28 20.44 10.05
N GLY A 325 7.11 19.54 9.07
CA GLY A 325 7.00 19.88 7.65
C GLY A 325 8.28 20.44 7.01
N LYS A 326 9.46 20.22 7.60
CA LYS A 326 10.75 20.77 7.14
C LYS A 326 11.57 19.85 6.24
N TYR A 327 11.14 18.61 6.01
CA TYR A 327 11.74 17.74 4.99
C TYR A 327 10.81 17.66 3.78
N HIS A 328 11.06 18.51 2.79
CA HIS A 328 10.79 18.14 1.40
C HIS A 328 11.77 17.02 1.04
N GLU A 329 11.21 15.88 0.62
CA GLU A 329 11.85 14.80 -0.16
C GLU A 329 13.38 14.72 -0.09
N ILE A 330 13.90 13.75 0.68
CA ILE A 330 15.10 13.05 0.19
C ILE A 330 14.58 12.04 -0.85
N TYR A 331 14.32 12.58 -2.04
CA TYR A 331 14.39 11.83 -3.28
C TYR A 331 15.82 11.30 -3.35
N ASN A 332 16.01 9.98 -3.30
CA ASN A 332 17.28 9.36 -3.66
C ASN A 332 17.17 8.85 -5.10
N PRO A 333 17.59 9.63 -6.11
CA PRO A 333 17.57 9.23 -7.51
C PRO A 333 18.76 8.33 -7.84
N GLU A 334 18.94 7.20 -7.18
CA GLU A 334 20.04 6.28 -7.54
C GLU A 334 19.74 4.87 -7.02
N THR A 335 18.91 4.14 -7.75
CA THR A 335 18.99 2.68 -7.94
C THR A 335 18.13 2.30 -9.15
N GLN A 336 18.47 2.87 -10.31
CA GLN A 336 18.25 2.16 -11.57
C GLN A 336 19.43 1.20 -11.72
N THR A 337 19.24 -0.05 -11.33
CA THR A 337 20.00 -1.14 -11.93
C THR A 337 19.06 -1.95 -12.77
N THR A 338 19.11 -1.64 -14.06
CA THR A 338 18.92 -2.57 -15.17
C THR A 338 19.37 -3.98 -14.81
N HIS A 339 18.46 -4.94 -14.90
CA HIS A 339 18.68 -6.22 -15.58
C HIS A 339 17.34 -6.73 -16.12
#